data_AF-A0A956RU33-F1
#
_entry.id   AF-A0A956RU33-F1
#
_cell.length_a   1.000
_cell.length_b   1.000
_cell.length_c   1.000
_cell.angle_alpha   90.00
_cell.angle_beta   90.00
_cell.angle_gamma   90.00
#
_symmetry.space_group_name_H-M   'P 1'
#
loop_
_entity.id
_entity.type
_entity.pdbx_description
1 polymer ?
#
loop_
_entity_poly.entity_id
_entity_poly.type
_entity_poly.pdbx_seq_one_letter_code
_entity_poly.pdbx_strand_id
1 'polypeptide(L)' 'KSIMGVMMLAAEMGAELVITANGEDEDAALDSLADLFNRKFDED' A
#
# COMPACT_ATOMS: atom_id res chain seq x y z
N LYS A 1 3.14 1.74 -10.72
CA LYS A 1 2.52 2.89 -10.01
C LYS A 1 3.67 3.75 -9.43
N SER A 2 3.65 5.08 -9.55
CA SER A 2 4.83 5.94 -9.43
C SER A 2 5.48 5.94 -8.04
N ILE A 3 6.74 5.50 -7.93
CA ILE A 3 7.53 5.55 -6.67
C ILE A 3 7.67 6.98 -6.14
N MET A 4 7.75 7.97 -7.04
CA MET A 4 7.85 9.38 -6.66
C MET A 4 6.59 9.87 -5.92
N GLY A 5 5.40 9.39 -6.31
CA GLY A 5 4.15 9.75 -5.63
C GLY A 5 4.07 9.20 -4.21
N VAL A 6 4.59 7.99 -4.00
CA VAL A 6 4.67 7.37 -2.66
C VAL A 6 5.66 8.12 -1.78
N MET A 7 6.83 8.49 -2.31
CA MET A 7 7.83 9.26 -1.56
C MET A 7 7.32 10.66 -1.16
N MET A 8 6.55 11.31 -2.02
CA MET A 8 5.94 12.63 -1.73
C MET A 8 4.79 12.57 -0.73
N LEU A 9 4.10 11.42 -0.63
CA LEU A 9 3.03 11.22 0.36
C LEU A 9 3.58 11.39 1.79
N ALA A 10 4.85 11.05 2.01
CA ALA A 10 5.56 11.23 3.29
C ALA A 10 4.76 10.71 4.51
N ALA A 11 4.02 9.62 4.32
CA ALA A 11 3.21 9.02 5.36
C ALA A 11 4.11 8.44 6.46
N GLU A 12 3.95 8.93 7.68
CA GLU A 12 4.66 8.43 8.86
C GLU A 12 4.00 7.18 9.44
N MET A 13 4.69 6.51 10.36
CA MET A 13 4.12 5.36 11.08
C MET A 13 2.84 5.77 11.82
N GLY A 14 1.75 5.07 11.54
CA GLY A 14 0.43 5.36 12.13
C GLY A 14 -0.45 6.28 11.29
N ALA A 15 0.03 6.76 10.13
CA ALA A 15 -0.82 7.46 9.17
C ALA A 15 -1.91 6.54 8.62
N GLU A 16 -3.13 7.06 8.51
CA GLU A 16 -4.25 6.37 7.88
C GLU A 16 -4.24 6.65 6.37
N LEU A 17 -4.28 5.59 5.57
CA LEU A 17 -4.19 5.66 4.11
C LEU A 17 -5.43 5.03 3.47
N VAL A 18 -5.93 5.67 2.42
CA VAL A 18 -6.98 5.12 1.55
C VAL A 18 -6.35 4.70 0.23
N ILE A 19 -6.48 3.42 -0.11
CA ILE A 19 -5.92 2.83 -1.34
C ILE A 19 -7.08 2.44 -2.24
N THR A 20 -7.00 2.82 -3.52
CA THR A 20 -7.96 2.41 -4.55
C THR A 20 -7.23 1.65 -5.65
N ALA A 21 -7.79 0.52 -6.05
CA ALA A 21 -7.40 -0.23 -7.23
C ALA A 21 -8.57 -0.26 -8.22
N ASN A 22 -8.25 -0.36 -9.51
CA ASN A 22 -9.24 -0.54 -10.56
C ASN A 22 -8.62 -1.40 -11.66
N GLY A 23 -9.27 -2.50 -12.00
CA GLY A 23 -8.76 -3.47 -12.97
C GLY A 23 -9.29 -4.87 -12.71
N GLU A 24 -8.96 -5.81 -13.60
CA GLU A 24 -9.40 -7.21 -13.48
C GLU A 24 -8.84 -7.93 -12.24
N ASP A 25 -7.75 -7.40 -11.67
CA ASP A 25 -7.04 -7.93 -10.50
C ASP A 25 -7.18 -7.04 -9.25
N GLU A 26 -8.18 -6.14 -9.22
CA GLU A 26 -8.30 -5.12 -8.17
C GLU A 26 -8.39 -5.71 -6.76
N ASP A 27 -9.20 -6.75 -6.56
CA ASP A 27 -9.37 -7.42 -5.26
C ASP A 27 -8.06 -8.10 -4.83
N ALA A 28 -7.44 -8.88 -5.73
CA ALA A 28 -6.18 -9.58 -5.45
C ALA A 28 -5.02 -8.61 -5.15
N ALA A 29 -5.00 -7.45 -5.81
CA ALA A 29 -4.02 -6.41 -5.57
C ALA A 29 -4.22 -5.73 -4.20
N LEU A 30 -5.48 -5.47 -3.81
CA LEU A 30 -5.80 -4.91 -2.50
C LEU A 30 -5.47 -5.89 -1.36
N ASP A 31 -5.82 -7.17 -1.52
CA ASP A 31 -5.49 -8.22 -0.55
C ASP A 31 -3.98 -8.35 -0.36
N SER A 32 -3.22 -8.40 -1.47
CA SER A 32 -1.75 -8.49 -1.41
C SER A 32 -1.12 -7.26 -0.74
N LEU A 33 -1.68 -6.07 -0.95
CA LEU A 33 -1.23 -4.85 -0.29
C LEU A 33 -1.54 -4.90 1.21
N ALA A 34 -2.74 -5.29 1.60
CA ALA A 34 -3.12 -5.44 3.01
C ALA A 34 -2.20 -6.43 3.74
N ASP A 35 -1.91 -7.57 3.11
CA ASP A 35 -0.98 -8.57 3.64
C ASP A 35 0.44 -8.02 3.81
N LEU A 36 0.92 -7.21 2.86
CA LEU A 36 2.23 -6.55 2.99
C LEU A 36 2.29 -5.62 4.21
N PHE A 37 1.26 -4.80 4.43
CA PHE A 37 1.19 -3.93 5.62
C PHE A 37 1.08 -4.73 6.91
N ASN A 38 0.29 -5.81 6.93
CA ASN A 38 0.16 -6.70 8.09
C ASN A 38 1.48 -7.39 8.47
N ARG A 39 2.30 -7.72 7.46
CA ARG A 39 3.65 -8.25 7.64
C ARG A 39 4.70 -7.15 7.91
N LYS A 40 4.27 -5.90 8.12
CA LYS A 40 5.14 -4.73 8.37
C LYS A 40 6.26 -4.61 7.33
N PHE A 41 5.92 -4.78 6.05
CA PHE A 41 6.87 -4.72 4.94
C PHE A 41 8.04 -5.71 5.04
N ASP A 42 7.87 -6.80 5.81
CA ASP A 42 8.93 -7.79 6.08
C ASP A 42 10.17 -7.18 6.77
N GLU A 43 9.97 -6.13 7.58
CA GLU A 43 11.01 -5.46 8.36
C GLU A 43 11.12 -6.04 9.79
N ASP A 44 12.35 -6.27 10.28
CA ASP A 44 12.68 -6.73 11.65
C ASP A 44 12.69 -5.59 12.69
#